data_AF-A0A3A6RWA8-F1
#
_entry.id   AF-A0A3A6RWA8-F1
#
_cell.length_a   1.000
_cell.length_b   1.000
_cell.length_c   1.000
_cell.angle_alpha   90.00
_cell.angle_beta   90.00
_cell.angle_gamma   90.00
#
_symmetry.space_group_name_H-M   'P 1'
#
loop_
_entity.id
_entity.type
_entity.pdbx_description
1 polymer ?
#
loop_
_entity_poly.entity_id
_entity_poly.type
_entity_poly.pdbx_seq_one_letter_code
_entity_poly.pdbx_strand_id
1 'polypeptide(L)'
;MSLETRILALAQSIGADIKALISGKVDKTTGYTRANILGAVSQAGGVPTGAIISNVLDTTTNIRVIKWADGTSWAIGNIAATAIGANQTGNVTANMPAGTFAGTAIVLPMCSPGTSQDWYGVTYAFFINTGQISIFCRNGATAQTFQTSYIAIGRWY
;
A
#
# COMPACT_ATOMS: atom_id res chain seq x y z
N MET A 1 -26.16 7.80 45.40
CA MET A 1 -26.16 8.35 44.02
C MET A 1 -27.53 8.06 43.42
N SER A 2 -28.26 9.09 42.95
CA SER A 2 -29.61 8.88 42.41
C SER A 2 -29.54 8.13 41.07
N LEU A 3 -30.65 7.51 40.68
CA LEU A 3 -30.77 6.85 39.39
C LEU A 3 -30.49 7.82 38.23
N GLU A 4 -30.92 9.07 38.37
CA GLU A 4 -30.68 10.15 37.41
C GLU A 4 -29.18 10.42 37.23
N THR A 5 -28.41 10.50 38.32
CA THR A 5 -26.95 10.70 38.23
C THR A 5 -26.26 9.56 37.50
N ARG A 6 -26.73 8.31 37.67
CA ARG A 6 -26.16 7.13 37.00
C ARG A 6 -26.48 7.12 35.50
N ILE A 7 -27.70 7.51 35.12
CA ILE A 7 -28.11 7.63 33.72
C ILE A 7 -27.29 8.72 33.02
N LEU A 8 -27.07 9.86 33.67
CA LEU A 8 -26.27 10.95 33.11
C LEU A 8 -24.81 10.53 32.86
N ALA A 9 -24.20 9.82 33.81
CA ALA A 9 -22.83 9.34 33.70
C ALA A 9 -22.66 8.33 32.55
N LEU A 10 -23.64 7.43 32.37
CA LEU A 10 -23.63 6.45 31.28
C LEU A 10 -23.79 7.12 29.90
N ALA A 11 -24.69 8.11 29.78
CA ALA A 11 -24.86 8.84 28.54
C ALA A 11 -23.58 9.60 28.14
N GLN A 12 -22.86 10.16 29.11
CA GLN A 12 -21.59 10.84 28.89
C GLN A 12 -20.48 9.88 28.45
N SER A 13 -20.39 8.68 29.06
CA SER A 13 -19.37 7.70 28.67
C SER A 13 -19.61 7.16 27.26
N ILE A 14 -20.86 6.83 26.92
CA ILE A 14 -21.24 6.37 25.58
C ILE A 14 -20.91 7.45 24.53
N GLY A 15 -21.18 8.72 24.83
CA GLY A 15 -20.85 9.82 23.92
C GLY A 15 -19.34 9.99 23.70
N ALA A 16 -18.51 9.76 24.71
CA ALA A 16 -17.05 9.79 24.60
C ALA A 16 -16.52 8.61 23.77
N ASP A 17 -17.04 7.41 23.99
CA ASP A 17 -16.64 6.19 23.27
C ASP A 17 -17.00 6.26 21.78
N ILE A 18 -18.18 6.78 21.45
CA ILE A 18 -18.60 7.01 20.05
C ILE A 18 -17.67 8.02 19.37
N LYS A 19 -17.31 9.12 20.04
CA LYS A 19 -16.36 10.11 19.49
C LYS A 19 -14.98 9.51 19.24
N ALA A 20 -14.48 8.69 20.17
CA ALA A 20 -13.20 8.00 20.01
C ALA A 20 -13.24 7.00 18.85
N LEU A 21 -14.32 6.23 18.71
CA LEU A 21 -14.52 5.28 17.62
C LEU A 21 -14.57 5.97 16.24
N ILE A 22 -15.26 7.10 16.14
CA ILE A 22 -15.34 7.89 14.90
C ILE A 22 -13.97 8.51 14.58
N SER A 23 -13.29 9.08 15.59
CA SER A 23 -11.97 9.68 15.41
C SER A 23 -10.88 8.65 15.04
N GLY A 24 -11.00 7.41 15.52
CA GLY A 24 -10.06 6.32 15.20
C GLY A 24 -10.31 5.65 13.85
N LYS A 25 -11.54 5.71 13.33
CA LYS A 25 -11.88 5.20 11.98
C LYS A 25 -11.68 6.22 10.87
N VAL A 26 -11.61 7.51 11.20
CA VAL A 26 -11.26 8.59 10.28
C VAL A 26 -9.88 9.11 10.66
N ASP A 27 -8.87 8.26 10.52
CA ASP A 27 -7.49 8.70 10.63
C ASP A 27 -7.23 9.73 9.51
N LYS A 28 -7.14 11.02 9.87
CA LYS A 28 -6.88 12.12 8.93
C LYS A 28 -5.54 12.00 8.21
N THR A 29 -4.69 11.10 8.68
CA THR A 29 -3.35 10.83 8.16
C THR A 29 -3.35 9.74 7.09
N THR A 30 -4.33 8.84 7.10
CA THR A 30 -4.40 7.68 6.17
C THR A 30 -5.73 7.58 5.39
N GLY A 31 -6.77 8.31 5.79
CA GLY A 31 -8.08 8.35 5.14
C GLY A 31 -8.23 9.48 4.12
N TYR A 32 -9.09 9.29 3.12
CA TYR A 32 -9.48 10.32 2.16
C TYR A 32 -10.16 11.51 2.87
N THR A 33 -9.49 12.65 2.94
CA THR A 33 -10.09 13.91 3.41
C THR A 33 -10.03 14.99 2.33
N ARG A 34 -10.90 16.01 2.41
CA ARG A 34 -10.89 17.16 1.48
C ARG A 34 -9.53 17.89 1.45
N ALA A 35 -8.76 17.85 2.54
CA ALA A 35 -7.44 18.46 2.60
C ALA A 35 -6.37 17.71 1.78
N ASN A 36 -6.66 16.46 1.38
CA ASN A 36 -5.74 15.55 0.69
C ASN A 36 -6.10 15.41 -0.80
N ILE A 37 -7.21 16.04 -1.23
CA ILE A 37 -7.66 16.11 -2.62
C ILE A 37 -7.01 17.34 -3.25
N LEU A 38 -6.07 17.12 -4.18
CA LEU A 38 -5.33 18.20 -4.85
C LEU A 38 -6.22 19.11 -5.72
N GLY A 39 -7.49 18.75 -5.95
CA GLY A 39 -8.50 19.58 -6.60
C GLY A 39 -9.68 18.75 -7.11
N ALA A 40 -10.82 19.40 -7.39
CA ALA A 40 -11.92 18.78 -8.11
C ALA A 40 -11.54 18.63 -9.59
N VAL A 41 -11.53 17.41 -10.11
CA VAL A 41 -11.33 17.15 -11.54
C VAL A 41 -12.71 16.98 -12.17
N SER A 42 -13.14 17.99 -12.94
CA SER A 42 -14.38 17.91 -13.70
C SER A 42 -14.25 16.85 -14.79
N GLN A 43 -15.19 15.90 -14.83
CA GLN A 43 -15.36 14.94 -15.93
C GLN A 43 -16.27 15.47 -17.05
N ALA A 44 -16.76 16.71 -16.95
CA ALA A 44 -17.59 17.32 -17.99
C ALA A 44 -16.74 17.58 -19.25
N GLY A 45 -16.62 16.56 -20.10
CA GLY A 45 -15.78 16.57 -21.31
C GLY A 45 -15.13 15.22 -21.66
N GLY A 46 -15.21 14.20 -20.80
CA GLY A 46 -14.91 12.81 -21.19
C GLY A 46 -13.42 12.43 -21.29
N VAL A 47 -12.47 13.26 -20.86
CA VAL A 47 -11.05 12.88 -20.78
C VAL A 47 -10.50 13.22 -19.39
N PRO A 48 -10.24 12.21 -18.53
CA PRO A 48 -9.52 12.42 -17.29
C PRO A 48 -8.10 12.93 -17.59
N THR A 49 -7.77 14.14 -17.13
CA THR A 49 -6.57 14.90 -17.52
C THR A 49 -5.25 14.40 -16.91
N GLY A 50 -5.17 13.15 -16.43
CA GLY A 50 -3.97 12.63 -15.76
C GLY A 50 -3.63 13.38 -14.46
N ALA A 51 -4.61 14.08 -13.86
CA ALA A 51 -4.44 14.74 -12.58
C ALA A 51 -4.33 13.71 -11.45
N ILE A 52 -3.38 13.93 -10.53
CA ILE A 52 -3.23 13.13 -9.32
C ILE A 52 -4.36 13.51 -8.34
N ILE A 53 -5.17 12.55 -7.96
CA ILE A 53 -6.24 12.74 -6.94
C ILE A 53 -5.80 12.32 -5.55
N SER A 54 -4.73 11.52 -5.45
CA SER A 54 -4.12 11.12 -4.19
C SER A 54 -2.66 10.70 -4.40
N ASN A 55 -1.79 11.08 -3.48
CA ASN A 55 -0.40 10.64 -3.39
C ASN A 55 -0.07 10.45 -1.90
N VAL A 56 -0.21 9.22 -1.42
CA VAL A 56 -0.05 8.88 0.00
C VAL A 56 1.18 8.00 0.16
N LEU A 57 2.01 8.32 1.17
CA LEU A 57 3.06 7.43 1.64
C LEU A 57 2.55 6.72 2.89
N ASP A 58 2.40 5.39 2.82
CA ASP A 58 2.17 4.58 4.00
C ASP A 58 3.52 4.40 4.72
N THR A 59 3.63 4.97 5.93
CA THR A 59 4.88 4.97 6.71
C THR A 59 5.18 3.64 7.39
N THR A 60 4.20 2.75 7.51
CA THR A 60 4.37 1.43 8.12
C THR A 60 4.98 0.46 7.10
N THR A 61 4.53 0.56 5.85
CA THR A 61 4.99 -0.29 4.74
C THR A 61 6.05 0.39 3.88
N ASN A 62 6.27 1.70 4.03
CA ASN A 62 7.10 2.54 3.16
C ASN A 62 6.69 2.45 1.68
N ILE A 63 5.39 2.28 1.42
CA ILE A 63 4.81 2.20 0.08
C ILE A 63 4.18 3.54 -0.27
N ARG A 64 4.56 4.09 -1.42
CA ARG A 64 3.90 5.25 -2.01
C ARG A 64 2.81 4.78 -2.95
N VAL A 65 1.58 5.19 -2.67
CA VAL A 65 0.41 4.95 -3.53
C VAL A 65 0.01 6.25 -4.20
N ILE A 66 -0.01 6.23 -5.53
CA ILE A 66 -0.47 7.35 -6.35
C ILE A 66 -1.74 6.92 -7.07
N LYS A 67 -2.76 7.75 -7.07
CA LYS A 67 -4.01 7.54 -7.79
C LYS A 67 -4.29 8.73 -8.68
N TRP A 68 -4.63 8.42 -9.92
CA TRP A 68 -4.95 9.39 -10.95
C TRP A 68 -6.45 9.42 -11.21
N ALA A 69 -6.94 10.57 -11.67
CA ALA A 69 -8.35 10.78 -12.00
C ALA A 69 -8.85 9.86 -13.14
N ASP A 70 -7.95 9.35 -13.96
CA ASP A 70 -8.22 8.38 -15.03
C ASP A 70 -8.48 6.96 -14.50
N GLY A 71 -8.47 6.79 -13.18
CA GLY A 71 -8.69 5.50 -12.54
C GLY A 71 -7.43 4.64 -12.40
N THR A 72 -6.29 5.09 -12.90
CA THR A 72 -4.99 4.41 -12.73
C THR A 72 -4.51 4.57 -11.29
N SER A 73 -3.88 3.53 -10.73
CA SER A 73 -3.14 3.59 -9.47
C SER A 73 -1.78 2.93 -9.61
N TRP A 74 -0.77 3.50 -8.95
CA TRP A 74 0.58 2.96 -8.83
C TRP A 74 0.88 2.74 -7.35
N ALA A 75 1.46 1.59 -7.02
CA ALA A 75 2.08 1.34 -5.73
C ALA A 75 3.58 1.13 -5.95
N ILE A 76 4.38 1.99 -5.32
CA ILE A 76 5.84 2.02 -5.46
C ILE A 76 6.43 1.73 -4.09
N GLY A 77 7.26 0.70 -3.99
CA GLY A 77 7.79 0.30 -2.70
C GLY A 77 9.09 -0.49 -2.78
N ASN A 78 9.69 -0.65 -1.61
CA ASN A 78 10.78 -1.58 -1.37
C ASN A 78 10.29 -2.66 -0.42
N ILE A 79 10.80 -3.87 -0.58
CA ILE A 79 10.58 -4.99 0.34
C ILE A 79 11.84 -5.19 1.16
N ALA A 80 11.66 -5.56 2.43
CA ALA A 80 12.76 -5.85 3.34
C ALA A 80 13.74 -6.85 2.72
N ALA A 81 15.03 -6.65 3.03
CA ALA A 81 16.08 -7.49 2.49
C ALA A 81 15.84 -8.96 2.86
N THR A 82 15.79 -9.84 1.85
CA THR A 82 15.47 -11.25 2.04
C THR A 82 16.71 -12.11 1.75
N ALA A 83 17.06 -12.98 2.68
CA ALA A 83 18.16 -13.93 2.49
C ALA A 83 17.74 -15.06 1.54
N ILE A 84 18.52 -15.31 0.50
CA ILE A 84 18.29 -16.41 -0.45
C ILE A 84 19.56 -17.24 -0.51
N GLY A 85 19.42 -18.56 -0.30
CA GLY A 85 20.54 -19.50 -0.34
C GLY A 85 21.22 -19.56 -1.71
N ALA A 86 22.44 -20.08 -1.74
CA ALA A 86 23.16 -20.32 -2.99
C ALA A 86 22.36 -21.22 -3.93
N ASN A 87 22.24 -20.81 -5.21
CA ASN A 87 21.51 -21.50 -6.27
C ASN A 87 20.02 -21.74 -5.98
N GLN A 88 19.43 -21.02 -5.02
CA GLN A 88 18.02 -21.13 -4.67
C GLN A 88 17.19 -20.02 -5.32
N THR A 89 15.87 -20.26 -5.36
CA THR A 89 14.87 -19.23 -5.65
C THR A 89 14.17 -18.88 -4.34
N GLY A 90 14.06 -17.58 -4.05
CA GLY A 90 13.29 -17.07 -2.92
C GLY A 90 12.02 -16.38 -3.39
N ASN A 91 10.95 -16.49 -2.61
CA ASN A 91 9.74 -15.72 -2.78
C ASN A 91 9.78 -14.52 -1.82
N VAL A 92 9.52 -13.33 -2.36
CA VAL A 92 9.46 -12.07 -1.63
C VAL A 92 8.10 -11.44 -1.86
N THR A 93 7.41 -11.07 -0.79
CA THR A 93 6.01 -10.61 -0.85
C THR A 93 5.91 -9.19 -0.31
N ALA A 94 5.14 -8.34 -0.99
CA ALA A 94 4.81 -7.01 -0.49
C ALA A 94 3.33 -6.92 -0.14
N ASN A 95 3.02 -6.41 1.05
CA ASN A 95 1.66 -6.08 1.46
C ASN A 95 1.41 -4.60 1.19
N MET A 96 0.36 -4.29 0.43
CA MET A 96 -0.01 -2.95 0.04
C MET A 96 -1.17 -2.44 0.90
N PRO A 97 -1.30 -1.12 1.08
CA PRO A 97 -2.44 -0.54 1.79
C PRO A 97 -3.78 -0.98 1.17
N ALA A 98 -4.79 -1.15 2.02
CA ALA A 98 -6.12 -1.52 1.56
C ALA A 98 -6.67 -0.48 0.56
N GLY A 99 -7.33 -0.97 -0.49
CA GLY A 99 -7.89 -0.11 -1.54
C GLY A 99 -6.84 0.50 -2.48
N THR A 100 -5.60 0.03 -2.47
CA THR A 100 -4.60 0.38 -3.50
C THR A 100 -5.11 0.00 -4.89
N PHE A 101 -5.57 -1.24 -5.03
CA PHE A 101 -6.18 -1.75 -6.26
C PHE A 101 -7.58 -2.32 -6.02
N ALA A 102 -8.48 -2.15 -6.98
CA ALA A 102 -9.81 -2.77 -7.00
C ALA A 102 -9.82 -4.12 -7.74
N GLY A 103 -8.81 -4.37 -8.58
CA GLY A 103 -8.65 -5.60 -9.36
C GLY A 103 -7.18 -5.96 -9.55
N THR A 104 -6.85 -6.63 -10.64
CA THR A 104 -5.48 -7.05 -10.96
C THR A 104 -4.54 -5.86 -11.22
N ALA A 105 -3.26 -6.03 -10.88
CA ALA A 105 -2.20 -5.10 -11.23
C ALA A 105 -1.07 -5.80 -11.98
N ILE A 106 -0.39 -5.05 -12.85
CA ILE A 106 0.89 -5.43 -13.46
C ILE A 106 2.00 -5.07 -12.47
N VAL A 107 2.97 -5.98 -12.28
CA VAL A 107 4.08 -5.78 -11.36
C VAL A 107 5.38 -5.66 -12.15
N LEU A 108 6.13 -4.59 -11.89
CA LEU A 108 7.44 -4.29 -12.46
C LEU A 108 8.48 -4.31 -11.32
N PRO A 109 9.08 -5.48 -11.04
CA PRO A 109 9.99 -5.67 -9.91
C PRO A 109 11.47 -5.58 -10.31
N MET A 110 12.32 -5.39 -9.31
CA MET A 110 13.78 -5.55 -9.37
C MET A 110 14.26 -6.18 -8.06
N CYS A 111 15.21 -7.13 -8.11
CA CYS A 111 15.81 -7.74 -6.91
C CYS A 111 17.33 -7.55 -6.89
N SER A 112 17.89 -6.51 -6.30
CA SER A 112 19.34 -6.26 -6.31
C SER A 112 20.09 -7.09 -5.25
N PRO A 113 21.21 -7.77 -5.60
CA PRO A 113 22.04 -8.51 -4.65
C PRO A 113 22.81 -7.57 -3.71
N GLY A 114 22.95 -7.97 -2.44
CA GLY A 114 23.57 -7.14 -1.41
C GLY A 114 25.11 -7.17 -1.37
N THR A 115 25.76 -8.24 -1.85
CA THR A 115 27.21 -8.43 -1.64
C THR A 115 27.97 -8.96 -2.85
N SER A 116 27.51 -10.02 -3.50
CA SER A 116 28.36 -10.75 -4.47
C SER A 116 28.18 -10.34 -5.93
N GLN A 117 27.20 -9.49 -6.26
CA GLN A 117 26.75 -9.17 -7.63
C GLN A 117 26.44 -10.39 -8.52
N ASP A 118 26.55 -11.62 -8.01
CA ASP A 118 26.14 -12.87 -8.65
C ASP A 118 24.63 -13.03 -8.53
N TRP A 119 23.88 -12.57 -9.52
CA TRP A 119 22.43 -12.65 -9.53
C TRP A 119 21.88 -13.08 -10.88
N TYR A 120 20.80 -13.86 -10.82
CA TYR A 120 19.97 -14.18 -11.99
C TYR A 120 18.72 -13.29 -12.05
N GLY A 121 18.50 -12.44 -11.04
CA GLY A 121 17.45 -11.42 -11.03
C GLY A 121 16.06 -11.92 -10.64
N VAL A 122 15.05 -11.18 -11.10
CA VAL A 122 13.64 -11.59 -10.97
C VAL A 122 13.33 -12.61 -12.05
N THR A 123 12.80 -13.77 -11.66
CA THR A 123 12.35 -14.79 -12.61
C THR A 123 10.86 -14.73 -12.88
N TYR A 124 10.07 -14.25 -11.92
CA TYR A 124 8.63 -14.12 -12.04
C TYR A 124 8.09 -13.13 -11.02
N ALA A 125 7.00 -12.44 -11.35
CA ALA A 125 6.22 -11.69 -10.39
C ALA A 125 4.76 -11.71 -10.76
N PHE A 126 3.89 -11.70 -9.75
CA PHE A 126 2.47 -11.79 -9.97
C PHE A 126 1.69 -11.12 -8.85
N PHE A 127 0.47 -10.75 -9.20
CA PHE A 127 -0.51 -10.19 -8.31
C PHE A 127 -1.25 -11.32 -7.59
N ILE A 128 -1.23 -11.32 -6.26
CA ILE A 128 -1.95 -12.32 -5.47
C ILE A 128 -3.39 -11.86 -5.27
N ASN A 129 -3.56 -10.65 -4.77
CA ASN A 129 -4.85 -10.03 -4.47
C ASN A 129 -4.70 -8.51 -4.37
N THR A 130 -5.81 -7.80 -4.14
CA THR A 130 -5.89 -6.32 -4.07
C THR A 130 -4.94 -5.65 -3.08
N GLY A 131 -4.43 -6.39 -2.10
CA GLY A 131 -3.47 -5.90 -1.11
C GLY A 131 -2.10 -6.59 -1.17
N GLN A 132 -1.80 -7.43 -2.17
CA GLN A 132 -0.57 -8.22 -2.14
C GLN A 132 -0.01 -8.60 -3.51
N ILE A 133 1.32 -8.49 -3.63
CA ILE A 133 2.10 -8.99 -4.76
C ILE A 133 3.18 -9.95 -4.28
N SER A 134 3.65 -10.83 -5.17
CA SER A 134 4.77 -11.72 -4.91
C SER A 134 5.76 -11.69 -6.07
N ILE A 135 7.04 -11.74 -5.71
CA ILE A 135 8.20 -11.62 -6.60
C ILE A 135 9.13 -12.79 -6.29
N PHE A 136 9.52 -13.52 -7.33
CA PHE A 136 10.51 -14.58 -7.23
C PHE A 136 11.87 -14.06 -7.68
N CYS A 137 12.83 -14.07 -6.77
CA CYS A 137 14.22 -13.74 -7.06
C CYS A 137 15.05 -15.03 -7.10
N ARG A 138 15.93 -15.18 -8.09
CA ARG A 138 16.86 -16.32 -8.18
C ARG A 138 18.28 -15.87 -7.85
N ASN A 139 18.91 -16.59 -6.93
CA ASN A 139 20.27 -16.31 -6.49
C ASN A 139 21.34 -17.10 -7.26
N GLY A 140 22.51 -16.48 -7.39
CA GLY A 140 23.74 -17.07 -7.90
C GLY A 140 24.38 -18.11 -6.97
N ALA A 141 25.65 -18.42 -7.24
CA ALA A 141 26.40 -19.45 -6.51
C ALA A 141 26.73 -19.07 -5.06
N THR A 142 26.66 -17.78 -4.70
CA THR A 142 26.98 -17.27 -3.37
C THR A 142 25.70 -16.91 -2.63
N ALA A 143 25.48 -17.47 -1.44
CA ALA A 143 24.33 -17.11 -0.59
C ALA A 143 24.41 -15.63 -0.18
N GLN A 144 23.31 -14.89 -0.31
CA GLN A 144 23.29 -13.45 0.00
C GLN A 144 21.87 -12.93 0.27
N THR A 145 21.78 -11.67 0.66
CA THR A 145 20.51 -10.95 0.79
C THR A 145 20.19 -10.17 -0.48
N PHE A 146 18.90 -10.03 -0.78
CA PHE A 146 18.40 -9.25 -1.91
C PHE A 146 17.55 -8.08 -1.42
N GLN A 147 17.86 -6.88 -1.91
CA GLN A 147 16.98 -5.72 -1.80
C GLN A 147 16.02 -5.72 -2.97
N THR A 148 14.72 -5.82 -2.69
CA THR A 148 13.70 -5.90 -3.74
C THR A 148 12.92 -4.59 -3.80
N SER A 149 12.75 -4.03 -4.99
CA SER A 149 11.90 -2.88 -5.24
C SER A 149 10.89 -3.19 -6.33
N TYR A 150 9.80 -2.44 -6.37
CA TYR A 150 8.75 -2.67 -7.36
C TYR A 150 7.94 -1.42 -7.66
N ILE A 151 7.32 -1.44 -8.84
CA ILE A 151 6.17 -0.61 -9.20
C ILE A 151 5.04 -1.56 -9.58
N ALA A 152 3.92 -1.52 -8.88
CA ALA A 152 2.69 -2.19 -9.27
C ALA A 152 1.73 -1.16 -9.87
N ILE A 153 1.09 -1.48 -10.99
CA ILE A 153 0.22 -0.59 -11.76
C ILE A 153 -1.12 -1.28 -12.00
N GLY A 154 -2.22 -0.65 -11.60
CA GLY A 154 -3.56 -1.21 -11.71
C GLY A 154 -4.64 -0.12 -11.68
N ARG A 155 -5.87 -0.51 -11.29
CA ARG A 155 -7.02 0.39 -11.16
C ARG A 155 -7.48 0.50 -9.71
N TRP A 156 -7.94 1.68 -9.28
CA TRP A 156 -8.42 1.89 -7.89
C TRP A 156 -9.94 1.89 -7.74
N TYR A 157 -10.70 1.72 -8.82
CA TYR A 157 -12.17 1.67 -8.87
C TYR A 157 -12.67 0.34 -9.42
#